data_AF-A0A3L8SZI3-F1
#
_entry.id   AF-A0A3L8SZI3-F1
#
_cell.length_a   1.000
_cell.length_b   1.000
_cell.length_c   1.000
_cell.angle_alpha   90.00
_cell.angle_beta   90.00
_cell.angle_gamma   90.00
#
_symmetry.space_group_name_H-M   'P 1'
#
loop_
_entity.id
_entity.type
_entity.pdbx_description
1 polymer ?
#
loop_
_entity_poly.entity_id
_entity_poly.type
_entity_poly.pdbx_seq_one_letter_code
_entity_poly.pdbx_strand_id
1 'polypeptide(L)'
;MKQMCSFGYGGTCVVNPTDLFCSVPGRLSLLSSTSKYKVTIAEVKRRLSPPECLNASLLGGILRRAKSKNGGRCLREKLDRLGLNLPAGRRKAANVTLLTSLVEGEALHLARDFGYTCETEFPAKAVGEHIARQHMEQKEQTARKKMILATKQICKEFQDLLSQDRSPLGSSRPTPILDLDIQRHLTHF
;
A
#
# COMPACT_ATOMS: atom_id res chain seq x y z
N MET A 1 -3.15 -33.81 -6.55
CA MET A 1 -4.12 -33.84 -5.43
C MET A 1 -4.87 -32.51 -5.38
N LYS A 2 -6.16 -32.54 -5.77
CA LYS A 2 -7.06 -31.38 -5.75
C LYS A 2 -7.72 -31.32 -4.37
N GLN A 3 -7.52 -30.25 -3.62
CA GLN A 3 -8.24 -30.02 -2.37
C GLN A 3 -9.61 -29.42 -2.73
N MET A 4 -10.66 -30.24 -2.67
CA MET A 4 -12.05 -29.81 -2.73
C MET A 4 -12.37 -29.04 -1.46
N CYS A 5 -12.63 -27.73 -1.57
CA CYS A 5 -13.27 -26.98 -0.50
C CYS A 5 -14.77 -27.27 -0.53
N SER A 6 -15.24 -28.07 0.42
CA SER A 6 -16.66 -28.14 0.80
C SER A 6 -16.95 -26.96 1.72
N PHE A 7 -17.94 -26.12 1.39
CA PHE A 7 -18.52 -25.16 2.33
C PHE A 7 -20.03 -25.07 2.09
N GLY A 8 -20.78 -25.31 3.17
CA GLY A 8 -22.23 -25.42 3.21
C GLY A 8 -22.99 -24.11 2.95
N TYR A 9 -24.27 -24.29 2.66
CA TYR A 9 -25.30 -23.28 2.42
C TYR A 9 -25.71 -22.55 3.72
N GLY A 10 -26.04 -21.26 3.59
CA GLY A 10 -27.06 -20.60 4.41
C GLY A 10 -26.58 -19.93 5.70
N GLY A 11 -26.20 -18.66 5.62
CA GLY A 11 -26.03 -17.76 6.75
C GLY A 11 -25.33 -16.49 6.28
N THR A 12 -25.91 -15.32 6.52
CA THR A 12 -25.22 -14.04 6.32
C THR A 12 -24.08 -13.99 7.33
N CYS A 13 -22.90 -14.47 6.93
CA CYS A 13 -21.70 -14.40 7.75
C CYS A 13 -21.45 -12.94 8.10
N VAL A 14 -21.32 -12.62 9.39
CA VAL A 14 -20.76 -11.34 9.83
C VAL A 14 -19.31 -11.33 9.37
N VAL A 15 -19.04 -10.66 8.25
CA VAL A 15 -17.70 -10.62 7.65
C VAL A 15 -16.86 -9.62 8.42
N ASN A 16 -15.81 -10.07 9.12
CA ASN A 16 -14.90 -9.14 9.75
C ASN A 16 -13.91 -8.61 8.69
N PRO A 17 -13.77 -7.28 8.52
CA PRO A 17 -12.86 -6.73 7.52
C PRO A 17 -11.40 -7.17 7.64
N THR A 18 -10.94 -7.56 8.84
CA THR A 18 -9.57 -8.05 9.06
C THR A 18 -9.39 -9.52 8.68
N ASP A 19 -10.48 -10.22 8.35
CA ASP A 19 -10.42 -11.62 7.96
C ASP A 19 -9.60 -11.81 6.69
N LEU A 20 -8.99 -12.98 6.60
CA LEU A 20 -8.16 -13.36 5.47
C LEU A 20 -9.03 -13.62 4.24
N PHE A 21 -8.83 -12.84 3.19
CA PHE A 21 -9.41 -13.14 1.88
C PHE A 21 -8.62 -14.26 1.19
N CYS A 22 -7.29 -14.13 1.09
CA CYS A 22 -6.40 -15.20 0.65
C CYS A 22 -4.94 -14.88 0.96
N SER A 23 -4.06 -15.87 0.80
CA SER A 23 -2.62 -15.65 0.78
C SER A 23 -2.07 -15.67 -0.64
N VAL A 24 -1.14 -14.78 -0.95
CA VAL A 24 -0.49 -14.66 -2.27
C VAL A 24 1.03 -14.81 -2.13
N PRO A 25 1.72 -15.43 -3.11
CA PRO A 25 3.19 -15.41 -3.14
C PRO A 25 3.71 -14.01 -3.48
N GLY A 26 4.82 -13.62 -2.86
CA GLY A 26 5.51 -12.36 -3.15
C GLY A 26 6.03 -12.28 -4.59
N ARG A 27 5.85 -11.13 -5.24
CA ARG A 27 6.45 -10.74 -6.52
C ARG A 27 7.94 -10.41 -6.38
N LEU A 28 8.31 -9.77 -5.27
CA LEU A 28 9.67 -9.30 -5.00
C LEU A 28 10.53 -10.32 -4.23
N SER A 29 10.05 -11.55 -4.06
CA SER A 29 10.77 -12.61 -3.36
C SER A 29 11.69 -13.40 -4.30
N LEU A 30 12.92 -13.68 -3.87
CA LEU A 30 13.81 -14.63 -4.53
C LEU A 30 13.38 -16.08 -4.24
N LEU A 31 13.81 -17.03 -5.09
CA LEU A 31 13.39 -18.45 -5.02
C LEU A 31 13.65 -19.08 -3.64
N SER A 32 14.75 -18.73 -2.98
CA SER A 32 15.13 -19.22 -1.65
C SER A 32 14.34 -18.60 -0.49
N SER A 33 13.67 -17.46 -0.71
CA SER A 33 13.00 -16.65 0.33
C SER A 33 11.55 -16.34 -0.05
N THR A 34 10.80 -17.36 -0.48
CA THR A 34 9.41 -17.19 -0.91
C THR A 34 8.53 -16.80 0.27
N SER A 35 8.15 -15.52 0.34
CA SER A 35 7.21 -15.02 1.34
C SER A 35 5.77 -15.15 0.84
N LYS A 36 4.85 -15.50 1.74
CA LYS A 36 3.40 -15.47 1.49
C LYS A 36 2.79 -14.29 2.23
N TYR A 37 2.09 -13.44 1.49
CA TYR A 37 1.44 -12.26 2.02
C TYR A 37 -0.05 -12.51 2.22
N LYS A 38 -0.57 -12.09 3.38
CA LYS A 38 -2.00 -12.14 3.70
C LYS A 38 -2.69 -10.96 3.03
N VAL A 39 -3.73 -11.24 2.27
CA VAL A 39 -4.64 -10.23 1.70
C VAL A 39 -5.93 -10.27 2.51
N THR A 40 -6.29 -9.16 3.14
CA THR A 40 -7.50 -9.07 3.97
C THR A 40 -8.72 -8.71 3.12
N ILE A 41 -9.92 -8.94 3.67
CA ILE A 41 -11.16 -8.48 3.05
C ILE A 41 -11.19 -6.95 2.94
N ALA A 42 -10.63 -6.24 3.93
CA ALA A 42 -10.50 -4.78 3.91
C ALA A 42 -9.63 -4.28 2.74
N GLU A 43 -8.49 -4.92 2.46
CA GLU A 43 -7.67 -4.59 1.29
C GLU A 43 -8.50 -4.74 0.00
N VAL A 44 -9.19 -5.88 -0.15
CA VAL A 44 -10.01 -6.13 -1.35
C VAL A 44 -11.12 -5.09 -1.46
N LYS A 45 -11.78 -4.74 -0.35
CA LYS A 45 -12.82 -3.70 -0.34
C LYS A 45 -12.27 -2.35 -0.80
N ARG A 46 -11.11 -1.93 -0.29
CA ARG A 46 -10.44 -0.68 -0.71
C ARG A 46 -10.11 -0.66 -2.20
N ARG A 47 -9.61 -1.78 -2.74
CA ARG A 47 -9.30 -1.92 -4.17
C ARG A 47 -10.54 -1.87 -5.06
N LEU A 48 -11.72 -2.24 -4.55
CA LEU A 48 -12.99 -2.19 -5.27
C LEU A 48 -13.67 -0.81 -5.20
N SER A 49 -13.29 0.02 -4.23
CA SER A 49 -13.76 1.40 -4.04
C SER A 49 -12.81 2.42 -4.72
N PRO A 50 -13.23 3.69 -4.85
CA PRO A 50 -12.31 4.75 -5.23
C PRO A 50 -11.11 4.84 -4.27
N PRO A 51 -9.93 5.25 -4.76
CA PRO A 51 -9.67 5.71 -6.13
C PRO A 51 -9.43 4.59 -7.15
N GLU A 52 -9.01 3.39 -6.75
CA GLU A 52 -8.59 2.34 -7.70
C GLU A 52 -9.74 1.73 -8.52
N CYS A 53 -10.88 1.45 -7.88
CA CYS A 53 -12.08 0.88 -8.53
C CYS A 53 -11.77 -0.32 -9.46
N LEU A 54 -10.94 -1.25 -9.01
CA LEU A 54 -10.41 -2.34 -9.82
C LEU A 54 -11.52 -3.23 -10.40
N ASN A 55 -11.27 -3.74 -11.60
CA ASN A 55 -12.09 -4.79 -12.20
C ASN A 55 -11.57 -6.19 -11.81
N ALA A 56 -12.37 -7.22 -12.12
CA ALA A 56 -12.05 -8.60 -11.76
C ALA A 56 -10.74 -9.12 -12.37
N SER A 57 -10.38 -8.67 -13.58
CA SER A 57 -9.16 -9.11 -14.24
C SER A 57 -7.91 -8.57 -13.54
N LEU A 58 -7.91 -7.27 -13.20
CA LEU A 58 -6.81 -6.63 -12.47
C LEU A 58 -6.71 -7.19 -11.05
N LEU A 59 -7.83 -7.27 -10.33
CA LEU A 59 -7.85 -7.87 -9.00
C LEU A 59 -7.38 -9.32 -9.05
N GLY A 60 -7.81 -10.12 -10.02
CA GLY A 60 -7.33 -11.48 -10.23
C GLY A 60 -5.82 -11.56 -10.50
N GLY A 61 -5.26 -10.60 -11.24
CA GLY A 61 -3.81 -10.49 -11.49
C GLY A 61 -3.01 -10.14 -10.25
N ILE A 62 -3.54 -9.26 -9.41
CA ILE A 62 -2.95 -8.89 -8.11
C ILE A 62 -3.05 -10.07 -7.13
N LEU A 63 -4.16 -10.78 -7.10
CA LEU A 63 -4.31 -11.96 -6.27
C LEU A 63 -3.56 -13.19 -6.80
N ARG A 64 -2.84 -13.06 -7.93
CA ARG A 64 -2.11 -14.14 -8.61
C ARG A 64 -3.01 -15.32 -9.01
N ARG A 65 -4.29 -15.06 -9.30
CA ARG A 65 -5.32 -16.06 -9.67
C ARG A 65 -5.77 -15.99 -11.14
N ALA A 66 -5.24 -15.05 -11.92
CA ALA A 66 -5.69 -14.74 -13.28
C ALA A 66 -5.58 -15.91 -14.30
N LYS A 67 -4.74 -16.92 -14.06
CA LYS A 67 -4.52 -18.04 -15.01
C LYS A 67 -5.41 -19.26 -14.76
N SER A 68 -6.30 -19.22 -13.77
CA SER A 68 -7.18 -20.35 -13.46
C SER A 68 -8.42 -20.40 -14.36
N LYS A 69 -8.80 -21.59 -14.83
CA LYS A 69 -10.07 -21.79 -15.56
C LYS A 69 -11.22 -21.31 -14.67
N ASN A 70 -12.10 -20.45 -15.19
CA ASN A 70 -13.19 -19.79 -14.45
C ASN A 70 -12.75 -18.85 -13.31
N GLY A 71 -11.48 -18.45 -13.22
CA GLY A 71 -10.97 -17.65 -12.10
C GLY A 71 -11.75 -16.35 -11.83
N GLY A 72 -12.16 -15.65 -12.90
CA GLY A 72 -12.98 -14.43 -12.77
C GLY A 72 -14.39 -14.69 -12.24
N ARG A 73 -14.99 -15.84 -12.57
CA ARG A 73 -16.32 -16.23 -12.06
C ARG A 73 -16.24 -16.60 -10.59
N CYS A 74 -15.31 -17.47 -10.22
CA CYS A 74 -15.11 -17.89 -8.83
C CYS A 74 -14.71 -16.72 -7.91
N LEU A 75 -13.96 -15.74 -8.44
CA LEU A 75 -13.64 -14.52 -7.69
C LEU A 75 -14.89 -13.71 -7.37
N ARG A 76 -15.79 -13.50 -8.34
CA ARG A 76 -17.06 -12.79 -8.14
C ARG A 76 -17.95 -13.53 -7.15
N GLU A 77 -18.16 -14.83 -7.34
CA GLU A 77 -18.95 -15.65 -6.41
C GLU A 77 -18.42 -15.58 -4.98
N LYS A 78 -17.09 -15.56 -4.80
CA LYS A 78 -16.48 -15.40 -3.48
C LYS A 78 -16.72 -14.00 -2.90
N LEU A 79 -16.64 -12.95 -3.71
CA LEU A 79 -16.89 -11.58 -3.28
C LEU A 79 -18.36 -11.38 -2.90
N ASP A 80 -19.29 -11.92 -3.70
CA ASP A 80 -20.73 -11.83 -3.45
C ASP A 80 -21.11 -12.48 -2.11
N ARG A 81 -20.51 -13.64 -1.78
CA ARG A 81 -20.68 -14.29 -0.47
C ARG A 81 -20.18 -13.46 0.71
N LEU A 82 -19.23 -12.54 0.46
CA LEU A 82 -18.71 -11.62 1.45
C LEU A 82 -19.45 -10.27 1.45
N GLY A 83 -20.50 -10.12 0.64
CA GLY A 83 -21.24 -8.87 0.48
C GLY A 83 -20.49 -7.80 -0.30
N LEU A 84 -19.48 -8.17 -1.09
CA LEU A 84 -18.71 -7.25 -1.94
C LEU A 84 -19.16 -7.37 -3.39
N ASN A 85 -19.70 -6.29 -3.96
CA ASN A 85 -20.18 -6.30 -5.34
C ASN A 85 -19.06 -5.97 -6.35
N LEU A 86 -18.87 -6.83 -7.35
CA LEU A 86 -17.97 -6.60 -8.47
C LEU A 86 -18.66 -6.87 -9.82
N PRO A 87 -19.31 -5.85 -10.42
CA PRO A 87 -20.13 -6.05 -11.61
C PRO A 87 -19.31 -6.56 -12.81
N ALA A 88 -19.94 -7.40 -13.62
CA ALA A 88 -19.39 -7.80 -14.91
C ALA A 88 -19.30 -6.57 -15.83
N GLY A 89 -18.26 -6.50 -16.66
CA GLY A 89 -18.09 -5.39 -17.62
C GLY A 89 -17.66 -4.04 -17.03
N ARG A 90 -17.35 -3.95 -15.72
CA ARG A 90 -16.80 -2.73 -15.11
C ARG A 90 -15.54 -2.30 -15.86
N ARG A 91 -15.58 -1.10 -16.45
CA ARG A 91 -14.44 -0.48 -17.13
C ARG A 91 -13.39 -0.03 -16.11
N LYS A 92 -12.13 0.01 -16.54
CA LYS A 92 -10.99 0.47 -15.75
C LYS A 92 -11.20 1.95 -15.41
N ALA A 93 -11.22 2.29 -14.12
CA ALA A 93 -11.42 3.66 -13.65
C ALA A 93 -10.09 4.39 -13.38
N ALA A 94 -9.09 3.69 -12.86
CA ALA A 94 -7.78 4.28 -12.52
C ALA A 94 -6.64 3.74 -13.40
N ASN A 95 -5.60 4.54 -13.59
CA ASN A 95 -4.37 4.10 -14.23
C ASN A 95 -3.69 3.02 -13.40
N VAL A 96 -3.18 1.98 -14.07
CA VAL A 96 -2.43 0.91 -13.39
C VAL A 96 -0.98 1.34 -13.37
N THR A 97 -0.41 1.38 -12.18
CA THR A 97 1.01 1.69 -11.96
C THR A 97 1.75 0.42 -11.51
N LEU A 98 3.08 0.52 -11.37
CA LEU A 98 3.87 -0.55 -10.78
C LEU A 98 3.40 -0.89 -9.35
N LEU A 99 3.01 0.11 -8.57
CA LEU A 99 2.57 -0.06 -7.18
C LEU A 99 1.22 -0.79 -7.08
N THR A 100 0.32 -0.60 -8.05
CA THR A 100 -0.96 -1.33 -8.10
C THR A 100 -0.76 -2.85 -8.06
N SER A 101 0.40 -3.34 -8.54
CA SER A 101 0.71 -4.77 -8.63
C SER A 101 1.06 -5.43 -7.30
N LEU A 102 1.45 -4.63 -6.30
CA LEU A 102 1.84 -5.06 -4.95
C LEU A 102 0.59 -5.20 -4.08
N VAL A 103 0.48 -6.28 -3.30
CA VAL A 103 -0.49 -6.31 -2.18
C VAL A 103 0.04 -5.48 -1.01
N GLU A 104 -0.83 -5.05 -0.09
CA GLU A 104 -0.45 -4.15 1.00
C GLU A 104 0.76 -4.66 1.81
N GLY A 105 0.80 -5.96 2.09
CA GLY A 105 1.93 -6.58 2.78
C GLY A 105 3.27 -6.47 2.01
N GLU A 106 3.25 -6.55 0.68
CA GLU A 106 4.46 -6.35 -0.13
C GLU A 106 4.91 -4.89 -0.11
N ALA A 107 3.96 -3.96 -0.23
CA ALA A 107 4.25 -2.52 -0.20
C ALA A 107 4.83 -2.09 1.16
N LEU A 108 4.30 -2.62 2.26
CA LEU A 108 4.81 -2.37 3.61
C LEU A 108 6.23 -2.88 3.80
N HIS A 109 6.53 -4.10 3.35
CA HIS A 109 7.89 -4.64 3.41
C HIS A 109 8.86 -3.84 2.53
N LEU A 110 8.45 -3.50 1.30
CA LEU A 110 9.25 -2.66 0.40
C LEU A 110 9.60 -1.32 1.06
N ALA A 111 8.60 -0.63 1.63
CA ALA A 111 8.79 0.65 2.30
C ALA A 111 9.76 0.54 3.49
N ARG A 112 9.63 -0.51 4.30
CA ARG A 112 10.53 -0.77 5.44
C ARG A 112 11.96 -0.98 4.98
N ASP A 113 12.18 -1.89 4.03
CA ASP A 113 13.53 -2.26 3.58
C ASP A 113 14.20 -1.10 2.84
N PHE A 114 13.43 -0.30 2.09
CA PHE A 114 13.91 0.95 1.50
C PHE A 114 14.28 1.98 2.57
N GLY A 115 13.44 2.18 3.59
CA GLY A 115 13.73 3.09 4.70
C GLY A 115 15.01 2.72 5.44
N TYR A 116 15.20 1.43 5.76
CA TYR A 116 16.44 0.93 6.36
C TYR A 116 17.66 1.25 5.49
N THR A 117 17.57 1.00 4.18
CA THR A 117 18.65 1.32 3.23
C THR A 117 18.95 2.83 3.20
N CYS A 118 17.93 3.68 3.26
CA CYS A 118 18.12 5.13 3.35
C CYS A 118 18.82 5.55 4.65
N GLU A 119 18.58 4.86 5.76
CA GLU A 119 19.19 5.18 7.05
C GLU A 119 20.63 4.67 7.18
N THR A 120 20.93 3.48 6.66
CA THR A 120 22.25 2.84 6.84
C THR A 120 23.21 3.08 5.69
N GLU A 121 22.72 3.12 4.45
CA GLU A 121 23.58 3.11 3.25
C GLU A 121 23.62 4.45 2.52
N PHE A 122 22.65 5.35 2.75
CA PHE A 122 22.61 6.60 2.00
C PHE A 122 23.82 7.49 2.35
N PRO A 123 24.61 7.97 1.36
CA PRO A 123 25.86 8.69 1.60
C PRO A 123 25.63 10.16 1.95
N ALA A 124 24.78 10.45 2.93
CA ALA A 124 24.36 11.80 3.32
C ALA A 124 25.54 12.75 3.56
N LYS A 125 26.58 12.29 4.27
CA LYS A 125 27.76 13.10 4.56
C LYS A 125 28.52 13.49 3.30
N ALA A 126 28.85 12.52 2.45
CA ALA A 126 29.62 12.76 1.22
C ALA A 126 28.88 13.69 0.25
N VAL A 127 27.56 13.49 0.09
CA VAL A 127 26.70 14.37 -0.71
C VAL A 127 26.66 15.78 -0.12
N GLY A 128 26.48 15.89 1.20
CA GLY A 128 26.46 17.17 1.91
C GLY A 128 27.77 17.95 1.76
N GLU A 129 28.91 17.28 1.92
CA GLU A 129 30.24 17.87 1.73
C GLU A 129 30.48 18.31 0.28
N HIS A 130 30.05 17.52 -0.70
CA HIS A 130 30.15 17.89 -2.11
C HIS A 130 29.37 19.19 -2.41
N ILE A 131 28.12 19.28 -1.96
CA ILE A 131 27.28 20.48 -2.16
C ILE A 131 27.85 21.68 -1.40
N ALA A 132 28.33 21.49 -0.17
CA ALA A 132 28.89 22.58 0.63
C ALA A 132 30.11 23.23 -0.04
N ARG A 133 30.98 22.43 -0.69
CA ARG A 133 32.14 22.93 -1.45
C ARG A 133 31.77 23.80 -2.65
N GLN A 134 30.57 23.68 -3.20
CA GLN A 134 30.13 24.51 -4.33
C GLN A 134 29.71 25.93 -3.91
N HIS A 135 29.59 26.20 -2.60
CA HIS A 135 29.06 27.46 -2.08
C HIS A 135 29.99 28.11 -1.05
N MET A 136 31.29 28.21 -1.34
CA MET A 136 32.35 28.57 -0.36
C MET A 136 32.43 30.06 0.04
N GLU A 137 31.61 30.95 -0.53
CA GLU A 137 31.68 32.38 -0.21
C GLU A 137 31.29 32.68 1.24
N GLN A 138 32.29 33.05 2.07
CA GLN A 138 32.13 33.22 3.52
C GLN A 138 31.07 34.24 3.94
N LYS A 139 30.84 35.29 3.13
CA LYS A 139 29.80 36.30 3.42
C LYS A 139 28.37 35.72 3.32
N GLU A 140 28.14 34.71 2.50
CA GLU A 140 26.82 34.11 2.29
C GLU A 140 26.57 32.87 3.14
N GLN A 141 27.63 32.22 3.66
CA GLN A 141 27.54 30.98 4.42
C GLN A 141 26.63 31.07 5.66
N THR A 142 26.69 32.17 6.39
CA THR A 142 25.85 32.36 7.59
C THR A 142 24.36 32.48 7.22
N ALA A 143 24.05 33.25 6.17
CA ALA A 143 22.68 33.38 5.67
C ALA A 143 22.16 32.05 5.12
N ARG A 144 22.97 31.36 4.32
CA ARG A 144 22.65 30.05 3.76
C ARG A 144 22.39 29.01 4.85
N LYS A 145 23.23 28.95 5.90
CA LYS A 145 23.01 28.05 7.04
C LYS A 145 21.66 28.32 7.71
N LYS A 146 21.30 29.58 7.93
CA LYS A 146 19.99 29.95 8.48
C LYS A 146 18.84 29.47 7.59
N MET A 147 18.95 29.67 6.27
CA MET A 147 17.96 29.18 5.31
C MET A 147 17.82 27.66 5.35
N ILE A 148 18.93 26.91 5.36
CA ILE A 148 18.90 25.44 5.42
C ILE A 148 18.20 24.96 6.70
N LEU A 149 18.49 25.58 7.85
CA LEU A 149 17.85 25.22 9.11
C LEU A 149 16.34 25.53 9.09
N ALA A 150 15.94 26.67 8.52
CA ALA A 150 14.54 27.01 8.34
C ALA A 150 13.82 26.00 7.42
N THR A 151 14.42 25.67 6.27
CA THR A 151 13.86 24.66 5.35
C THR A 151 13.76 23.29 6.01
N LYS A 152 14.78 22.87 6.77
CA LYS A 152 14.76 21.61 7.52
C LYS A 152 13.57 21.57 8.49
N GLN A 153 13.30 22.67 9.18
CA GLN A 153 12.19 22.76 10.13
C GLN A 153 10.83 22.59 9.41
N ILE A 154 10.62 23.28 8.29
CA ILE A 154 9.40 23.14 7.49
C ILE A 154 9.22 21.71 6.97
N CYS A 155 10.29 21.08 6.47
CA CYS A 155 10.24 19.68 6.05
C CYS A 155 9.91 18.74 7.21
N LYS A 156 10.39 19.03 8.42
CA LYS A 156 10.10 18.23 9.61
C LYS A 156 8.63 18.31 10.01
N GLU A 157 8.05 19.50 9.99
CA GLU A 157 6.61 19.69 10.28
C GLU A 157 5.73 18.91 9.31
N PHE A 158 6.06 18.94 8.01
CA PHE A 158 5.35 18.15 7.01
C PHE A 158 5.52 16.64 7.25
N GLN A 159 6.74 16.18 7.53
CA GLN A 159 7.00 14.78 7.88
C GLN A 159 6.19 14.34 9.11
N ASP A 160 6.12 15.20 10.14
CA ASP A 160 5.38 14.91 11.37
C ASP A 160 3.89 14.77 11.13
N LEU A 161 3.30 15.62 10.28
CA LEU A 161 1.91 15.47 9.86
C LEU A 161 1.68 14.13 9.15
N LEU A 162 2.54 13.77 8.19
CA LEU A 162 2.39 12.49 7.48
C LEU A 162 2.57 11.28 8.41
N SER A 163 3.44 11.36 9.41
CA SER A 163 3.65 10.29 10.40
C SER A 163 2.44 10.06 11.32
N GLN A 164 1.53 11.04 11.37
CA GLN A 164 0.29 10.97 12.12
C GLN A 164 -0.86 10.37 11.32
N ASP A 165 -0.66 10.00 10.05
CA ASP A 165 -1.68 9.30 9.28
C ASP A 165 -2.12 8.00 9.98
N ARG A 166 -3.44 7.85 10.15
CA ARG A 166 -4.10 6.69 10.72
C ARG A 166 -5.04 6.03 9.71
N SER A 167 -4.70 6.13 8.43
CA SER A 167 -5.37 5.39 7.36
C SER A 167 -5.34 3.88 7.63
N PRO A 168 -6.47 3.17 7.53
CA PRO A 168 -6.52 1.74 7.76
C PRO A 168 -5.66 0.97 6.73
N LEU A 169 -4.64 0.24 7.19
CA LEU A 169 -3.72 -0.54 6.36
C LEU A 169 -3.65 -2.00 6.86
N GLY A 170 -3.76 -2.96 5.95
CA GLY A 170 -3.80 -4.38 6.28
C GLY A 170 -4.93 -4.71 7.25
N SER A 171 -4.55 -5.16 8.46
CA SER A 171 -5.47 -5.43 9.57
C SER A 171 -5.54 -4.28 10.59
N SER A 172 -4.75 -3.22 10.43
CA SER A 172 -4.75 -2.08 11.36
C SER A 172 -5.98 -1.20 11.15
N ARG A 173 -6.56 -0.74 12.26
CA ARG A 173 -7.69 0.19 12.31
C ARG A 173 -7.48 1.20 13.44
N PRO A 174 -6.44 2.03 13.36
CA PRO A 174 -6.19 3.00 14.41
C PRO A 174 -7.28 4.08 14.43
N THR A 175 -7.52 4.63 15.61
CA THR A 175 -8.38 5.81 15.77
C THR A 175 -7.71 7.02 15.11
N PRO A 176 -8.42 7.79 14.26
CA PRO A 176 -7.91 9.04 13.72
C PRO A 176 -7.46 10.00 14.83
N ILE A 177 -6.30 10.62 14.62
CA ILE A 177 -5.76 11.67 15.51
C ILE A 177 -5.65 13.03 14.81
N LEU A 178 -5.64 13.03 13.48
CA LEU A 178 -5.71 14.22 12.65
C LEU A 178 -7.16 14.69 12.53
N ASP A 179 -7.33 15.96 12.17
CA ASP A 179 -8.62 16.50 11.75
C ASP A 179 -9.26 15.59 10.70
N LEU A 180 -10.55 15.31 10.86
CA LEU A 180 -11.25 14.32 10.03
C LEU A 180 -11.20 14.64 8.54
N ASP A 181 -11.21 15.93 8.18
CA ASP A 181 -11.09 16.35 6.79
C ASP A 181 -9.71 16.00 6.22
N ILE A 182 -8.63 16.28 6.95
CA ILE A 182 -7.27 15.92 6.55
C ILE A 182 -7.08 14.40 6.49
N GLN A 183 -7.52 13.68 7.53
CA GLN A 183 -7.44 12.22 7.57
C GLN A 183 -8.17 11.59 6.39
N ARG A 184 -9.34 12.13 6.03
CA ARG A 184 -10.11 11.65 4.86
C ARG A 184 -9.33 11.81 3.56
N HIS A 185 -8.69 12.95 3.34
CA HIS A 185 -7.86 13.17 2.15
C HIS A 185 -6.67 12.20 2.09
N LEU A 186 -5.99 11.96 3.21
CA LEU A 186 -4.88 11.00 3.28
C LEU A 186 -5.34 9.56 3.02
N THR A 187 -6.49 9.17 3.56
CA THR A 187 -7.04 7.81 3.39
C THR A 187 -7.51 7.52 1.96
N HIS A 188 -7.87 8.55 1.19
CA HIS A 188 -8.46 8.41 -0.15
C HIS A 188 -7.59 8.99 -1.27
N PHE A 189 -6.30 9.25 -1.00
CA PHE A 189 -5.34 9.73 -1.97
C PHE A 189 -5.12 8.75 -3.13
#